data_AF-A0AAV6WZ50-F1
#
_entry.id   AF-A0AAV6WZ50-F1
#
_cell.length_a   1.000
_cell.length_b   1.000
_cell.length_c   1.000
_cell.angle_alpha   90.00
_cell.angle_beta   90.00
_cell.angle_gamma   90.00
#
_symmetry.space_group_name_H-M   'P 1'
#
loop_
_entity.id
_entity.type
_entity.pdbx_description
1 polymer ?
#
loop_
_entity_poly.entity_id
_entity_poly.type
_entity_poly.pdbx_seq_one_letter_code
_entity_poly.pdbx_strand_id
1 'polypeptide(L)'
;MNASENYDGVIFSVARSPVLDINFFMKRATRMENSFLFLGDIEANDIGYALTQGKSIEEVQTYVPLITRAQIRVARELIRMGATRLIIPGNAPLGCFPYILTALHSNNSRDYDELGCLKSVNDLIVSKNDYLQQAIRDLNLEFPNIIINYGAIYDGTLEVIRDASYGPNGELALLACCGTGGKYNYDSKRFCGSPQVPVCRYPNQYIFWDGIHFTHHAYSRIETILIEPALRTLGCTRSVNSTTSNLSASV
;
A
#
# COMPACT_ATOMS: atom_id res chain seq x y z
N MET A 1 -16.21 -8.58 -1.74
CA MET A 1 -15.88 -9.91 -2.28
C MET A 1 -16.14 -9.88 -3.77
N ASN A 2 -15.08 -10.20 -4.53
CA ASN A 2 -14.92 -10.55 -5.95
C ASN A 2 -13.65 -9.88 -6.49
N ALA A 3 -12.51 -10.33 -5.97
CA ALA A 3 -11.23 -10.16 -6.63
C ALA A 3 -11.13 -11.30 -7.67
N SER A 4 -11.06 -10.91 -8.95
CA SER A 4 -10.68 -11.69 -10.13
C SER A 4 -10.93 -13.21 -10.11
N GLU A 5 -11.98 -13.66 -10.80
CA GLU A 5 -12.34 -15.08 -11.00
C GLU A 5 -11.36 -15.90 -11.88
N ASN A 6 -10.15 -15.42 -12.16
CA ASN A 6 -9.22 -16.06 -13.11
C ASN A 6 -7.79 -16.31 -12.58
N TYR A 7 -7.56 -16.20 -11.26
CA TYR A 7 -6.25 -16.50 -10.66
C TYR A 7 -6.42 -17.39 -9.41
N ASP A 8 -5.72 -18.52 -9.36
CA ASP A 8 -5.53 -19.32 -8.13
C ASP A 8 -4.55 -18.58 -7.19
N GLY A 9 -4.99 -17.44 -6.67
CA GLY A 9 -4.24 -16.62 -5.73
C GLY A 9 -4.57 -16.98 -4.28
N VAL A 10 -3.57 -16.92 -3.40
CA VAL A 10 -3.80 -17.00 -1.95
C VAL A 10 -3.26 -15.73 -1.29
N ILE A 11 -4.13 -15.00 -0.60
CA ILE A 11 -3.76 -13.80 0.16
C ILE A 11 -3.44 -14.22 1.59
N PHE A 12 -2.23 -13.87 2.04
CA PHE A 12 -1.81 -14.04 3.43
C PHE A 12 -1.37 -12.69 3.98
N SER A 13 -2.31 -12.01 4.64
CA SER A 13 -2.06 -10.74 5.31
C SER A 13 -2.64 -10.82 6.73
N VAL A 14 -1.88 -10.30 7.69
CA VAL A 14 -2.34 -10.13 9.07
C VAL A 14 -2.34 -8.63 9.37
N ALA A 15 -3.52 -8.11 9.71
CA ALA A 15 -3.65 -6.71 10.09
C ALA A 15 -2.77 -6.42 11.32
N ARG A 16 -2.09 -5.26 11.32
CA ARG A 16 -1.20 -4.79 12.41
C ARG A 16 0.01 -5.68 12.69
N SER A 17 0.45 -6.52 11.76
CA SER A 17 1.68 -7.30 11.92
C SER A 17 2.90 -6.39 11.74
N PRO A 18 3.82 -6.30 12.71
CA PRO A 18 5.08 -5.55 12.54
C PRO A 18 6.13 -6.34 11.74
N VAL A 19 6.00 -7.68 11.69
CA VAL A 19 6.87 -8.59 10.91
C VAL A 19 6.06 -9.82 10.49
N LEU A 20 6.41 -10.45 9.35
CA LEU A 20 5.81 -11.73 8.92
C LEU A 20 6.40 -12.93 9.68
N ASP A 21 5.54 -13.83 10.15
CA ASP A 21 5.96 -15.14 10.68
C ASP A 21 6.29 -16.12 9.52
N ILE A 22 7.57 -16.38 9.33
CA ILE A 22 8.09 -17.25 8.26
C ILE A 22 7.61 -18.70 8.38
N ASN A 23 7.28 -19.16 9.59
CA ASN A 23 6.91 -20.57 9.85
C ASN A 23 5.61 -20.96 9.12
N PHE A 24 4.80 -19.97 8.76
CA PHE A 24 3.58 -20.19 8.01
C PHE A 24 3.84 -20.54 6.53
N PHE A 25 4.82 -19.89 5.90
CA PHE A 25 5.17 -20.12 4.49
C PHE A 25 5.84 -21.49 4.27
N MET A 26 6.57 -21.99 5.28
CA MET A 26 7.21 -23.31 5.25
C MET A 26 6.23 -24.46 4.94
N LYS A 27 4.96 -24.34 5.34
CA LYS A 27 3.93 -25.37 5.09
C LYS A 27 3.39 -25.39 3.65
N ARG A 28 3.79 -24.44 2.79
CA ARG A 28 3.27 -24.27 1.41
C ARG A 28 4.36 -24.05 0.35
N ALA A 29 5.62 -24.35 0.68
CA ALA A 29 6.78 -24.14 -0.20
C ALA A 29 6.63 -24.75 -1.60
N THR A 30 5.93 -25.89 -1.74
CA THR A 30 5.78 -26.62 -3.01
C THR A 30 5.02 -25.89 -4.12
N ARG A 31 4.48 -24.68 -3.88
CA ARG A 31 3.73 -23.90 -4.87
C ARG A 31 4.42 -22.59 -5.30
N MET A 32 5.62 -22.29 -4.79
CA MET A 32 6.23 -20.96 -4.98
C MET A 32 6.92 -20.77 -6.33
N GLU A 33 7.43 -21.84 -6.96
CA GLU A 33 8.24 -21.75 -8.18
C GLU A 33 7.50 -21.13 -9.38
N ASN A 34 6.21 -21.42 -9.50
CA ASN A 34 5.33 -20.92 -10.57
C ASN A 34 4.40 -19.78 -10.11
N SER A 35 4.61 -19.25 -8.90
CA SER A 35 3.77 -18.21 -8.33
C SER A 35 4.45 -16.84 -8.42
N PHE A 36 3.62 -15.81 -8.58
CA PHE A 36 4.02 -14.44 -8.33
C PHE A 36 3.73 -14.10 -6.87
N LEU A 37 4.72 -13.60 -6.13
CA LEU A 37 4.55 -13.23 -4.72
C LEU A 37 4.62 -11.71 -4.55
N PHE A 38 3.54 -11.15 -4.00
CA PHE A 38 3.50 -9.77 -3.54
C PHE A 38 3.71 -9.75 -2.02
N LEU A 39 4.87 -9.27 -1.57
CA LEU A 39 5.18 -9.15 -0.16
C LEU A 39 4.45 -7.91 0.38
N GLY A 40 3.28 -8.06 1.01
CA GLY A 40 2.43 -6.92 1.39
C GLY A 40 3.12 -5.83 2.22
N ASP A 41 2.48 -4.66 2.35
CA ASP A 41 2.99 -3.55 3.17
C ASP A 41 3.05 -3.95 4.65
N ILE A 42 4.27 -4.20 5.15
CA ILE A 42 4.56 -4.68 6.51
C ILE A 42 4.93 -3.51 7.44
N GLU A 43 5.23 -2.32 6.92
CA GLU A 43 6.08 -1.34 7.61
C GLU A 43 5.38 -0.03 7.97
N ALA A 44 4.23 0.25 7.37
CA ALA A 44 3.47 1.47 7.67
C ALA A 44 3.09 1.56 9.16
N ASN A 45 2.96 0.42 9.85
CA ASN A 45 2.70 0.36 11.28
C ASN A 45 3.91 0.80 12.12
N ASP A 46 5.11 0.33 11.80
CA ASP A 46 6.34 0.61 12.57
C ASP A 46 6.69 2.10 12.57
N ILE A 47 6.44 2.79 11.45
CA ILE A 47 6.65 4.23 11.31
C ILE A 47 5.45 4.99 11.87
N GLY A 48 4.23 4.68 11.40
CA GLY A 48 3.04 5.43 11.74
C GLY A 48 2.67 5.39 13.21
N TYR A 49 2.71 4.21 13.85
CA TYR A 49 2.43 4.13 15.28
C TYR A 49 3.50 4.83 16.10
N ALA A 50 4.78 4.68 15.76
CA ALA A 50 5.87 5.37 16.44
C ALA A 50 5.67 6.89 16.47
N LEU A 51 5.34 7.49 15.32
CA LEU A 51 5.06 8.92 15.21
C LEU A 51 3.82 9.33 16.02
N THR A 52 2.71 8.59 15.91
CA THR A 52 1.48 8.91 16.65
C THR A 52 1.61 8.72 18.17
N GLN A 53 2.62 7.97 18.62
CA GLN A 53 2.98 7.81 20.04
C GLN A 53 3.98 8.87 20.53
N GLY A 54 4.29 9.87 19.70
CA GLY A 54 5.10 11.04 20.08
C GLY A 54 6.60 10.90 19.82
N LYS A 55 7.06 9.87 19.10
CA LYS A 55 8.47 9.79 18.67
C LYS A 55 8.74 10.82 17.58
N SER A 56 9.93 11.43 17.59
CA SER A 56 10.33 12.39 16.57
C SER A 56 10.62 11.70 15.23
N ILE A 57 10.55 12.45 14.13
CA ILE A 57 10.94 11.96 12.80
C ILE A 57 12.37 11.42 12.81
N GLU A 58 13.29 12.12 13.49
CA GLU A 58 14.69 11.72 13.61
C GLU A 58 14.85 10.38 14.33
N GLU A 59 14.07 10.15 15.39
CA GLU A 59 14.09 8.88 16.10
C GLU A 59 13.53 7.75 15.23
N VAL A 60 12.40 7.98 14.55
CA VAL A 60 11.79 6.98 13.67
C VAL A 60 12.65 6.68 12.44
N GLN A 61 13.41 7.65 11.92
CA GLN A 61 14.38 7.44 10.84
C GLN A 61 15.41 6.36 11.21
N THR A 62 15.76 6.22 12.50
CA THR A 62 16.69 5.17 12.95
C THR A 62 16.13 3.75 12.78
N TYR A 63 14.82 3.60 12.59
CA TYR A 63 14.16 2.30 12.42
C TYR A 63 14.31 1.79 10.99
N VAL A 64 14.46 2.70 10.01
CA VAL A 64 14.51 2.37 8.58
C VAL A 64 15.46 1.21 8.23
N PRO A 65 16.72 1.18 8.72
CA PRO A 65 17.61 0.06 8.44
C PRO A 65 17.16 -1.27 9.06
N LEU A 66 16.52 -1.23 10.23
CA LEU A 66 16.02 -2.42 10.93
C LEU A 66 14.83 -3.03 10.19
N ILE A 67 13.87 -2.19 9.83
CA ILE A 67 12.64 -2.59 9.16
C ILE A 67 12.98 -3.14 7.75
N THR A 68 13.80 -2.41 6.98
CA THR A 68 14.25 -2.86 5.66
C THR A 68 14.98 -4.20 5.74
N ARG A 69 15.85 -4.39 6.74
CA ARG A 69 16.56 -5.66 6.93
C ARG A 69 15.60 -6.81 7.22
N ALA A 70 14.55 -6.57 8.00
CA ALA A 70 13.52 -7.57 8.28
C ALA A 70 12.79 -7.98 6.99
N GLN A 71 12.39 -7.01 6.15
CA GLN A 71 11.77 -7.29 4.86
C GLN A 71 12.68 -8.10 3.93
N ILE A 72 13.93 -7.67 3.75
CA ILE A 72 14.88 -8.36 2.88
C ILE A 72 15.21 -9.77 3.40
N ARG A 73 15.21 -9.97 4.73
CA ARG A 73 15.32 -11.32 5.30
C ARG A 73 14.15 -12.19 4.90
N VAL A 74 12.91 -11.69 5.01
CA VAL A 74 11.72 -12.46 4.58
C VAL A 74 11.79 -12.78 3.09
N ALA A 75 12.12 -11.80 2.24
CA ALA A 75 12.27 -12.01 0.80
C ALA A 75 13.31 -13.10 0.50
N ARG A 76 14.47 -13.06 1.15
CA ARG A 76 15.53 -14.07 1.01
C ARG A 76 15.04 -15.47 1.40
N GLU A 77 14.29 -15.60 2.49
CA GLU A 77 13.72 -16.88 2.89
C GLU A 77 12.67 -17.38 1.90
N LEU A 78 11.81 -16.52 1.36
CA LEU A 78 10.85 -16.90 0.30
C LEU A 78 11.58 -17.42 -0.94
N ILE A 79 12.69 -16.78 -1.34
CA ILE A 79 13.53 -17.24 -2.45
C ILE A 79 14.12 -18.62 -2.16
N ARG A 80 14.64 -18.84 -0.95
CA ARG A 80 15.14 -20.16 -0.51
C ARG A 80 14.06 -21.25 -0.51
N MET A 81 12.80 -20.86 -0.37
CA MET A 81 11.63 -21.75 -0.46
C MET A 81 11.14 -21.96 -1.91
N GLY A 82 11.82 -21.41 -2.91
CA GLY A 82 11.51 -21.60 -4.33
C GLY A 82 10.81 -20.43 -5.01
N ALA A 83 10.63 -19.29 -4.35
CA ALA A 83 10.05 -18.11 -5.00
C ALA A 83 10.98 -17.57 -6.10
N THR A 84 10.46 -17.47 -7.33
CA THR A 84 11.23 -17.00 -8.50
C THR A 84 10.84 -15.59 -8.96
N ARG A 85 9.70 -15.07 -8.49
CA ARG A 85 9.13 -13.77 -8.87
C ARG A 85 8.54 -13.06 -7.65
N LEU A 86 9.15 -11.95 -7.25
CA LEU A 86 8.73 -11.17 -6.08
C LEU A 86 8.51 -9.70 -6.44
N ILE A 87 7.45 -9.11 -5.90
CA ILE A 87 7.36 -7.66 -5.71
C ILE A 87 7.46 -7.35 -4.23
N ILE A 88 8.36 -6.42 -3.91
CA ILE A 88 8.54 -5.86 -2.58
C ILE A 88 8.12 -4.38 -2.66
N PRO A 89 6.92 -4.03 -2.18
CA PRO A 89 6.41 -2.68 -2.23
C PRO A 89 7.06 -1.78 -1.18
N GLY A 90 7.23 -0.51 -1.54
CA GLY A 90 7.47 0.57 -0.59
C GLY A 90 6.19 0.97 0.16
N ASN A 91 6.30 2.00 0.99
CA ASN A 91 5.15 2.56 1.71
C ASN A 91 4.43 3.62 0.89
N ALA A 92 3.11 3.70 1.08
CA ALA A 92 2.28 4.83 0.65
C ALA A 92 2.71 6.15 1.33
N PRO A 93 2.33 7.33 0.78
CA PRO A 93 2.67 8.64 1.34
C PRO A 93 1.97 8.88 2.68
N LEU A 94 2.58 8.42 3.76
CA LEU A 94 2.00 8.37 5.09
C LEU A 94 1.58 9.75 5.63
N GLY A 95 2.29 10.81 5.20
CA GLY A 95 1.96 12.20 5.54
C GLY A 95 0.62 12.67 5.01
N CYS A 96 -0.01 11.93 4.09
CA CYS A 96 -1.34 12.21 3.56
C CYS A 96 -2.47 11.51 4.34
N PHE A 97 -2.16 10.62 5.28
CA PHE A 97 -3.20 9.78 5.89
C PHE A 97 -3.97 10.58 6.95
N PRO A 98 -5.32 10.48 7.02
CA PRO A 98 -6.12 11.23 7.99
C PRO A 98 -5.67 11.06 9.44
N TYR A 99 -5.25 9.85 9.83
CA TYR A 99 -4.80 9.59 11.19
C TYR A 99 -3.48 10.30 11.54
N ILE A 100 -2.56 10.40 10.58
CA ILE A 100 -1.27 11.08 10.73
C ILE A 100 -1.47 12.58 10.72
N LEU A 101 -2.26 13.08 9.78
CA LEU A 101 -2.63 14.49 9.67
C LEU A 101 -3.35 14.99 10.92
N THR A 102 -4.16 14.14 11.56
CA THR A 102 -4.84 14.46 12.82
C THR A 102 -3.88 14.43 14.00
N ALA A 103 -3.03 13.40 14.10
CA ALA A 103 -2.12 13.24 15.24
C ALA A 103 -0.96 14.24 15.25
N LEU A 104 -0.43 14.57 14.08
CA LEU A 104 0.72 15.47 13.89
C LEU A 104 0.28 16.83 13.31
N HIS A 105 -0.95 17.25 13.60
CA HIS A 105 -1.49 18.52 13.11
C HIS A 105 -0.54 19.69 13.44
N SER A 106 -0.11 20.39 12.39
CA SER A 106 0.60 21.65 12.50
C SER A 106 -0.29 22.84 12.16
N ASN A 107 -0.13 23.94 12.89
CA ASN A 107 -0.75 25.24 12.59
C ASN A 107 0.04 26.03 11.54
N ASN A 108 1.25 25.60 11.17
CA ASN A 108 2.04 26.24 10.14
C ASN A 108 1.71 25.64 8.77
N SER A 109 1.10 26.44 7.89
CA SER A 109 0.73 25.99 6.54
C SER A 109 1.94 25.56 5.70
N ARG A 110 3.15 26.04 6.02
CA ARG A 110 4.38 25.65 5.33
C ARG A 110 4.83 24.23 5.62
N ASP A 111 4.24 23.55 6.59
CA ASP A 111 4.59 22.16 6.91
C ASP A 111 3.89 21.16 5.97
N TYR A 112 2.88 21.64 5.23
CA TYR A 112 2.12 20.86 4.27
C TYR A 112 2.58 21.16 2.83
N ASP A 113 2.39 20.19 1.93
CA ASP A 113 2.56 20.38 0.49
C ASP A 113 1.27 20.92 -0.18
N GLU A 114 1.30 21.02 -1.52
CA GLU A 114 0.17 21.51 -2.32
C GLU A 114 -1.08 20.62 -2.24
N LEU A 115 -0.92 19.35 -1.88
CA LEU A 115 -2.00 18.38 -1.73
C LEU A 115 -2.53 18.34 -0.28
N GLY A 116 -1.89 19.05 0.64
CA GLY A 116 -2.25 19.08 2.06
C GLY A 116 -1.62 17.97 2.89
N CYS A 117 -0.61 17.26 2.37
CA CYS A 117 0.11 16.22 3.10
C CYS A 117 1.28 16.81 3.90
N LEU A 118 1.62 16.20 5.04
CA LEU A 118 2.78 16.61 5.85
C LEU A 118 4.10 16.26 5.15
N LYS A 119 4.89 17.29 4.82
CA LYS A 119 6.14 17.12 4.07
C LYS A 119 7.17 16.30 4.82
N SER A 120 7.41 16.62 6.09
CA SER A 120 8.42 15.92 6.91
C SER A 120 8.15 14.42 7.06
N VAL A 121 6.88 14.02 7.14
CA VAL A 121 6.49 12.60 7.18
C VAL A 121 6.71 11.95 5.82
N ASN A 122 6.31 12.61 4.73
CA ASN A 122 6.52 12.07 3.39
C ASN A 122 8.01 11.99 3.02
N ASP A 123 8.85 12.95 3.44
CA ASP A 123 10.29 12.92 3.24
C ASP A 123 10.93 11.71 3.93
N LEU A 124 10.50 11.37 5.15
CA LEU A 124 10.90 10.14 5.86
C LEU A 124 10.50 8.89 5.06
N ILE A 125 9.27 8.84 4.53
CA ILE A 125 8.80 7.71 3.72
C ILE A 125 9.59 7.58 2.42
N VAL A 126 9.87 8.70 1.72
CA VAL A 126 10.69 8.71 0.51
C VAL A 126 12.09 8.19 0.82
N SER A 127 12.75 8.71 1.86
CA SER A 127 14.06 8.23 2.29
C SER A 127 14.08 6.72 2.59
N LYS A 128 13.04 6.23 3.27
CA LYS A 128 12.90 4.81 3.57
C LYS A 128 12.67 3.97 2.30
N ASN A 129 11.87 4.46 1.36
CA ASN A 129 11.62 3.77 0.09
C ASN A 129 12.88 3.72 -0.79
N ASP A 130 13.70 4.78 -0.79
CA ASP A 130 15.00 4.78 -1.46
C ASP A 130 15.97 3.77 -0.86
N TYR A 131 16.00 3.68 0.47
CA TYR A 131 16.80 2.69 1.20
C TYR A 131 16.38 1.26 0.86
N LEU A 132 15.07 0.99 0.80
CA LEU A 132 14.53 -0.30 0.38
C LEU A 132 14.89 -0.63 -1.08
N GLN A 133 14.78 0.33 -2.00
CA GLN A 133 15.17 0.13 -3.39
C GLN A 133 16.66 -0.24 -3.53
N GLN A 134 17.54 0.37 -2.74
CA GLN A 134 18.95 -0.05 -2.70
C GLN A 134 19.09 -1.49 -2.20
N ALA A 135 18.41 -1.85 -1.11
CA ALA A 135 18.49 -3.20 -0.58
C ALA A 135 17.91 -4.27 -1.54
N ILE A 136 16.90 -3.90 -2.35
CA ILE A 136 16.39 -4.74 -3.44
C ILE A 136 17.43 -4.90 -4.56
N ARG A 137 18.18 -3.85 -4.92
CA ARG A 137 19.28 -3.97 -5.89
C ARG A 137 20.35 -4.94 -5.39
N ASP A 138 20.72 -4.84 -4.12
CA ASP A 138 21.70 -5.74 -3.50
C ASP A 138 21.17 -7.19 -3.47
N LEU A 139 19.88 -7.38 -3.18
CA LEU A 139 19.25 -8.70 -3.19
C LEU A 139 19.19 -9.31 -4.61
N ASN A 140 18.98 -8.50 -5.65
CA ASN A 140 19.07 -8.96 -7.04
C ASN A 140 20.49 -9.41 -7.42
N LEU A 141 21.53 -8.77 -6.88
CA LEU A 141 22.93 -9.22 -7.07
C LEU A 141 23.20 -10.54 -6.34
N GLU A 142 22.57 -10.76 -5.18
CA GLU A 142 22.65 -12.03 -4.44
C GLU A 142 21.93 -13.17 -5.17
N PHE A 143 20.84 -12.87 -5.89
CA PHE A 143 19.99 -13.85 -6.57
C PHE A 143 19.76 -13.50 -8.06
N PRO A 144 20.78 -13.63 -8.93
CA PRO A 144 20.72 -13.14 -10.31
C PRO A 144 19.69 -13.85 -11.22
N ASN A 145 19.19 -15.01 -10.81
CA ASN A 145 18.20 -15.80 -11.55
C ASN A 145 16.76 -15.57 -11.08
N ILE A 146 16.54 -14.67 -10.12
CA ILE A 146 15.23 -14.39 -9.52
C ILE A 146 14.79 -13.00 -9.95
N ILE A 147 13.52 -12.85 -10.31
CA ILE A 147 12.96 -11.54 -10.65
C ILE A 147 12.45 -10.89 -9.38
N ILE A 148 13.13 -9.83 -8.91
CA ILE A 148 12.76 -9.09 -7.70
C ILE A 148 12.57 -7.63 -8.04
N ASN A 149 11.31 -7.18 -8.02
CA ASN A 149 10.94 -5.82 -8.40
C ASN A 149 10.46 -4.99 -7.19
N TYR A 150 10.73 -3.70 -7.22
CA TYR A 150 10.15 -2.73 -6.29
C TYR A 150 8.71 -2.40 -6.68
N GLY A 151 7.80 -2.37 -5.69
CA GLY A 151 6.43 -1.91 -5.88
C GLY A 151 6.28 -0.43 -5.49
N ALA A 152 6.06 0.45 -6.47
CA ALA A 152 5.99 1.89 -6.28
C ALA A 152 4.67 2.41 -5.68
N ILE A 153 4.22 1.81 -4.55
CA ILE A 153 2.94 2.18 -3.90
C ILE A 153 2.87 3.67 -3.58
N TYR A 154 3.99 4.29 -3.20
CA TYR A 154 4.07 5.71 -2.92
C TYR A 154 3.51 6.55 -4.09
N ASP A 155 4.08 6.35 -5.28
CA ASP A 155 3.75 7.13 -6.47
C ASP A 155 2.32 6.86 -6.94
N GLY A 156 1.92 5.58 -6.98
CA GLY A 156 0.55 5.22 -7.37
C GLY A 156 -0.51 5.77 -6.43
N THR A 157 -0.23 5.83 -5.13
CA THR A 157 -1.14 6.45 -4.15
C THR A 157 -1.16 7.97 -4.31
N LEU A 158 0.02 8.59 -4.50
CA LEU A 158 0.13 10.03 -4.65
C LEU A 158 -0.57 10.52 -5.92
N GLU A 159 -0.51 9.76 -7.01
CA GLU A 159 -1.25 10.03 -8.25
C GLU A 159 -2.77 9.99 -8.00
N VAL A 160 -3.27 8.97 -7.29
CA VAL A 160 -4.70 8.89 -6.93
C VAL A 160 -5.14 10.06 -6.06
N ILE A 161 -4.30 10.49 -5.11
CA ILE A 161 -4.55 11.68 -4.27
C ILE A 161 -4.58 12.94 -5.12
N ARG A 162 -3.57 13.15 -5.97
CA ARG A 162 -3.46 14.31 -6.85
C ARG A 162 -4.69 14.43 -7.75
N ASP A 163 -5.08 13.33 -8.40
CA ASP A 163 -6.25 13.28 -9.27
C ASP A 163 -7.55 13.61 -8.54
N ALA A 164 -7.72 13.09 -7.31
CA ALA A 164 -8.90 13.40 -6.51
C ALA A 164 -8.90 14.87 -6.08
N SER A 165 -7.77 15.39 -5.58
CA SER A 165 -7.62 16.77 -5.10
C SER A 165 -7.92 17.82 -6.16
N TYR A 166 -7.59 17.56 -7.43
CA TYR A 166 -7.93 18.45 -8.55
C TYR A 166 -9.25 18.11 -9.25
N GLY A 167 -9.89 17.01 -8.83
CA GLY A 167 -11.17 16.56 -9.37
C GLY A 167 -12.37 17.22 -8.71
N PRO A 168 -13.60 16.81 -9.10
CA PRO A 168 -14.85 17.39 -8.60
C PRO A 168 -15.11 17.23 -7.10
N ASN A 169 -14.36 16.33 -6.43
CA ASN A 169 -14.51 16.02 -5.00
C ASN A 169 -13.18 16.25 -4.24
N GLY A 170 -12.41 17.26 -4.64
CA GLY A 170 -11.08 17.52 -4.08
C GLY A 170 -11.08 17.75 -2.57
N GLU A 171 -12.16 18.29 -2.02
CA GLU A 171 -12.37 18.46 -0.58
C GLU A 171 -12.48 17.12 0.18
N LEU A 172 -12.74 16.01 -0.50
CA LEU A 172 -12.84 14.68 0.10
C LEU A 172 -11.52 13.89 0.05
N ALA A 173 -10.51 14.37 -0.68
CA ALA A 173 -9.31 13.61 -1.01
C ALA A 173 -8.55 13.10 0.22
N LEU A 174 -8.53 13.89 1.30
CA LEU A 174 -7.85 13.56 2.57
C LEU A 174 -8.83 13.31 3.73
N LEU A 175 -10.12 13.14 3.46
CA LEU A 175 -11.12 12.84 4.48
C LEU A 175 -11.39 11.34 4.56
N ALA A 176 -11.62 10.84 5.78
CA ALA A 176 -12.13 9.49 5.98
C ALA A 176 -13.64 9.41 5.67
N CYS A 177 -14.07 8.41 4.89
CA CYS A 177 -15.50 8.15 4.64
C CYS A 177 -16.23 7.66 5.91
N CYS A 178 -15.63 6.72 6.63
CA CYS A 178 -16.12 6.18 7.89
C CYS A 178 -15.32 6.79 9.04
N GLY A 179 -15.95 7.70 9.78
CA GLY A 179 -15.24 8.43 10.80
C GLY A 179 -16.07 9.57 11.39
N THR A 180 -15.47 10.27 12.34
CA THR A 180 -16.06 11.39 13.03
C THR A 180 -14.97 12.34 13.49
N GLY A 181 -15.30 13.64 13.60
CA GLY A 181 -14.47 14.63 14.28
C GLY A 181 -13.30 15.18 13.47
N GLY A 182 -12.78 16.31 13.94
CA GLY A 182 -11.60 16.97 13.37
C GLY A 182 -11.75 17.41 11.91
N LYS A 183 -10.64 17.89 11.33
CA LYS A 183 -10.56 18.35 9.94
C LYS A 183 -10.63 17.21 8.92
N TYR A 184 -10.15 16.03 9.29
CA TYR A 184 -9.99 14.89 8.38
C TYR A 184 -11.03 13.77 8.61
N ASN A 185 -12.11 14.09 9.34
CA ASN A 185 -13.16 13.16 9.75
C ASN A 185 -12.62 11.92 10.51
N TYR A 186 -11.65 12.12 11.39
CA TYR A 186 -10.99 11.05 12.14
C TYR A 186 -10.80 11.41 13.61
N ASP A 187 -11.05 10.44 14.48
CA ASP A 187 -10.86 10.51 15.93
C ASP A 187 -10.19 9.20 16.40
N SER A 188 -9.00 9.32 17.01
CA SER A 188 -8.22 8.18 17.51
C SER A 188 -8.86 7.42 18.67
N LYS A 189 -9.91 7.97 19.30
CA LYS A 189 -10.69 7.33 20.37
C LYS A 189 -11.97 6.69 19.87
N ARG A 190 -12.44 7.05 18.67
CA ARG A 190 -13.72 6.61 18.10
C ARG A 190 -13.52 6.16 16.65
N PHE A 191 -12.90 4.99 16.51
CA PHE A 191 -12.62 4.37 15.21
C PHE A 191 -13.90 4.04 14.43
N CYS A 192 -13.76 3.91 13.11
CA CYS A 192 -14.78 3.31 12.26
C CYS A 192 -15.29 1.98 12.85
N GLY A 193 -16.61 1.80 12.90
CA GLY A 193 -17.26 0.66 13.54
C GLY A 193 -17.55 0.85 15.04
N SER A 194 -17.06 1.91 15.68
CA SER A 194 -17.48 2.29 17.03
C SER A 194 -18.94 2.79 17.02
N PRO A 195 -19.66 2.70 18.16
CA PRO A 195 -21.02 3.23 18.26
C PRO A 195 -21.13 4.69 17.81
N GLN A 196 -22.15 4.97 17.00
CA GLN A 196 -22.48 6.30 16.48
C GLN A 196 -21.39 6.95 15.60
N VAL A 197 -20.46 6.16 15.04
CA VAL A 197 -19.54 6.65 14.01
C VAL A 197 -20.19 6.42 12.64
N PRO A 198 -20.52 7.48 11.89
CA PRO A 198 -21.22 7.34 10.61
C PRO A 198 -20.29 6.87 9.49
N VAL A 199 -20.91 6.35 8.44
CA VAL A 199 -20.27 6.05 7.15
C VAL A 199 -20.82 7.03 6.12
N CYS A 200 -19.94 7.59 5.27
CA CYS A 200 -20.34 8.48 4.19
C CYS A 200 -21.29 7.78 3.19
N ARG A 201 -22.11 8.58 2.49
CA ARG A 201 -23.11 8.06 1.55
C ARG A 201 -22.49 7.46 0.27
N TYR A 202 -21.37 8.01 -0.19
CA TYR A 202 -20.74 7.65 -1.46
C TYR A 202 -19.25 7.29 -1.29
N PRO A 203 -18.92 6.07 -0.80
CA PRO A 203 -17.53 5.68 -0.52
C PRO A 203 -16.60 5.72 -1.74
N ASN A 204 -17.12 5.62 -2.96
CA ASN A 204 -16.32 5.70 -4.18
C ASN A 204 -15.78 7.11 -4.49
N GLN A 205 -16.31 8.14 -3.84
CA GLN A 205 -15.81 9.52 -3.97
C GLN A 205 -14.64 9.81 -3.01
N TYR A 206 -14.37 8.91 -2.05
CA TYR A 206 -13.32 9.06 -1.05
C TYR A 206 -12.12 8.18 -1.38
N ILE A 207 -10.93 8.65 -1.02
CA ILE A 207 -9.71 7.84 -1.07
C ILE A 207 -9.61 6.96 0.17
N PHE A 208 -9.89 7.53 1.34
CA PHE A 208 -9.74 6.87 2.63
C PHE A 208 -11.08 6.30 3.11
N TRP A 209 -11.12 5.00 3.37
CA TRP A 209 -12.28 4.33 3.96
C TRP A 209 -12.46 4.73 5.41
N ASP A 210 -11.40 4.62 6.20
CA ASP A 210 -11.29 5.15 7.55
C ASP A 210 -10.02 6.01 7.64
N GLY A 211 -9.54 6.36 8.82
CA GLY A 211 -8.35 7.19 8.92
C GLY A 211 -7.04 6.54 8.47
N ILE A 212 -7.02 5.23 8.22
CA ILE A 212 -5.82 4.39 8.05
C ILE A 212 -5.86 3.65 6.71
N HIS A 213 -7.03 3.17 6.27
CA HIS A 213 -7.17 2.28 5.11
C HIS A 213 -7.83 3.01 3.93
N PHE A 214 -7.48 2.61 2.71
CA PHE A 214 -8.11 3.13 1.50
C PHE A 214 -9.48 2.50 1.24
N THR A 215 -10.32 3.20 0.48
CA THR A 215 -11.56 2.64 -0.07
C THR A 215 -11.24 1.58 -1.11
N HIS A 216 -12.20 0.68 -1.37
CA HIS A 216 -12.07 -0.31 -2.43
C HIS A 216 -11.80 0.36 -3.79
N HIS A 217 -12.47 1.48 -4.07
CA HIS A 217 -12.27 2.24 -5.29
C HIS A 217 -10.84 2.78 -5.41
N ALA A 218 -10.29 3.37 -4.35
CA ALA A 218 -8.91 3.84 -4.33
C ALA A 218 -7.91 2.69 -4.49
N TYR A 219 -8.10 1.56 -3.78
CA TYR A 219 -7.26 0.38 -3.98
C TYR A 219 -7.27 -0.11 -5.43
N SER A 220 -8.43 -0.16 -6.09
CA SER A 220 -8.54 -0.57 -7.49
C SER A 220 -7.78 0.37 -8.44
N ARG A 221 -7.82 1.68 -8.19
CA ARG A 221 -7.05 2.67 -8.97
C ARG A 221 -5.55 2.49 -8.75
N ILE A 222 -5.11 2.37 -7.50
CA ILE A 222 -3.70 2.14 -7.15
C ILE A 222 -3.20 0.84 -7.78
N GLU A 223 -3.96 -0.25 -7.67
CA GLU A 223 -3.63 -1.53 -8.28
C GLU A 223 -3.48 -1.42 -9.79
N THR A 224 -4.38 -0.70 -10.46
CA THR A 224 -4.29 -0.47 -11.92
C THR A 224 -2.99 0.25 -12.30
N ILE A 225 -2.56 1.22 -11.50
CA ILE A 225 -1.31 1.96 -11.74
C ILE A 225 -0.08 1.06 -11.50
N LEU A 226 -0.12 0.19 -10.47
CA LEU A 226 1.05 -0.57 -10.03
C LEU A 226 1.21 -1.94 -10.71
N ILE A 227 0.13 -2.69 -10.79
CA ILE A 227 0.15 -4.10 -11.18
C ILE A 227 0.14 -4.25 -12.69
N GLU A 228 -0.61 -3.43 -13.44
CA GLU A 228 -0.64 -3.53 -14.90
C GLU A 228 0.75 -3.36 -15.55
N PRO A 229 1.59 -2.37 -15.17
CA PRO A 229 2.95 -2.29 -15.66
C PRO A 229 3.83 -3.45 -15.17
N ALA A 230 3.68 -3.85 -13.90
CA ALA A 230 4.48 -4.94 -13.33
C ALA A 230 4.21 -6.29 -14.02
N LEU A 231 2.95 -6.62 -14.31
CA LEU A 231 2.58 -7.85 -15.01
C LEU A 231 3.20 -7.92 -16.41
N ARG A 232 3.29 -6.80 -17.12
CA ARG A 232 4.00 -6.71 -18.41
C ARG A 232 5.48 -7.01 -18.25
N THR A 233 6.15 -6.42 -17.26
CA THR A 233 7.57 -6.65 -16.96
C THR A 233 7.84 -8.10 -16.50
N LEU A 234 6.87 -8.73 -15.86
CA LEU A 234 6.96 -10.12 -15.38
C LEU A 234 6.62 -11.17 -16.46
N GLY A 235 6.33 -10.75 -17.69
CA GLY A 235 5.96 -11.66 -18.79
C GLY A 235 4.61 -12.35 -18.60
N CYS A 236 3.74 -11.80 -17.74
CA CYS A 236 2.39 -12.29 -17.54
C CYS A 236 1.46 -11.64 -18.58
N THR A 237 0.93 -12.44 -19.50
CA THR A 237 -0.08 -11.97 -20.46
C THR A 237 -1.48 -12.23 -19.88
N ARG A 238 -2.38 -11.25 -20.00
CA ARG A 238 -3.81 -11.49 -19.70
C ARG A 238 -4.33 -12.52 -20.70
N SER A 239 -4.91 -13.61 -20.18
CA SER A 239 -5.75 -14.50 -20.98
C SER A 239 -6.94 -13.70 -21.50
N VAL A 240 -6.92 -13.31 -22.78
CA VAL A 240 -8.11 -12.77 -23.44
C VAL A 240 -8.99 -13.97 -23.77
N ASN A 241 -9.98 -14.26 -22.94
CA ASN A 241 -11.05 -15.18 -23.32
C ASN A 241 -11.84 -14.53 -24.46
N SER A 242 -11.57 -14.96 -25.69
CA SER A 242 -12.35 -14.59 -26.88
C SER A 242 -13.72 -15.26 -26.82
N THR A 243 -14.67 -14.62 -26.15
CA THR A 243 -16.09 -14.93 -26.29
C THR A 243 -16.86 -13.66 -26.61
N THR A 244 -16.58 -13.07 -27.77
CA THR A 244 -17.58 -12.26 -28.47
C THR A 244 -18.32 -13.16 -29.43
N SER A 245 -19.45 -13.68 -28.96
CA SER A 245 -20.48 -14.29 -29.78
C SER A 245 -20.94 -13.32 -30.86
N ASN A 246 -20.84 -13.76 -32.11
CA ASN A 246 -21.57 -13.18 -33.25
C ASN A 246 -23.07 -13.19 -32.94
N LEU A 247 -23.65 -12.03 -32.62
CA LEU A 247 -25.08 -11.81 -32.83
C LEU A 247 -25.25 -11.26 -34.24
N SER A 248 -25.53 -12.18 -35.17
CA SER A 248 -26.15 -11.86 -36.44
C SER A 248 -27.56 -11.35 -36.17
N ALA A 249 -27.83 -10.12 -36.61
CA ALA A 249 -29.19 -9.64 -36.74
C ALA A 249 -29.83 -10.30 -37.96
N SER A 250 -30.90 -11.05 -37.74
CA SER A 250 -31.82 -11.46 -38.81
C SER A 250 -33.24 -11.60 -38.25
N VAL A 251 -34.13 -10.87 -38.94
CA VAL A 251 -35.60 -10.74 -38.86
C VAL A 251 -36.12 -9.79 -37.78
#